data_AF-A0AAW7KED2-F1
#
_entry.id   AF-A0AAW7KED2-F1
#
_cell.length_a   1.000
_cell.length_b   1.000
_cell.length_c   1.000
_cell.angle_alpha   90.00
_cell.angle_beta   90.00
_cell.angle_gamma   90.00
#
_symmetry.space_group_name_H-M   'P 1'
#
loop_
_entity.id
_entity.type
_entity.pdbx_description
1 polymer ?
#
loop_
_entity_poly.entity_id
_entity_poly.type
_entity_poly.pdbx_seq_one_letter_code
_entity_poly.pdbx_strand_id
1 'polypeptide(L)'
;AIKLLKDMGGSSIKYFPMKGLAHKEEYQAVAAACAKYDFYLEPTGGIDLENFEEIVQIAVDAGVKKIIPHVYSSIIDQETGDTRTEDVKTLLTMMKKTLNK
;
A
#
# COMPACT_ATOMS: atom_id res chain seq x y z
N ALA A 1 -15.02 -3.67 11.02
CA ALA A 1 -13.59 -3.55 11.35
C ALA A 1 -13.16 -2.10 11.58
N ILE A 2 -13.26 -1.19 10.60
CA ILE A 2 -12.72 0.19 10.71
C ILE A 2 -13.20 0.97 11.95
N LYS A 3 -14.50 0.95 12.28
CA LYS A 3 -15.00 1.64 13.48
C LYS A 3 -14.37 1.11 14.78
N LEU A 4 -14.23 -0.22 14.92
CA LEU A 4 -13.54 -0.82 16.06
C LEU A 4 -12.07 -0.36 16.12
N LEU A 5 -11.36 -0.30 14.98
CA LEU A 5 -9.98 0.20 14.96
C LEU A 5 -9.91 1.66 15.42
N LYS A 6 -10.85 2.51 15.00
CA LYS A 6 -10.96 3.89 15.48
C LYS A 6 -11.22 3.97 16.98
N ASP A 7 -12.17 3.18 17.49
CA ASP A 7 -12.50 3.15 18.92
C ASP A 7 -11.31 2.70 19.77
N MET A 8 -10.44 1.84 19.22
CA MET A 8 -9.18 1.41 19.83
C MET A 8 -8.01 2.39 19.60
N GLY A 9 -8.24 3.56 18.99
CA GLY A 9 -7.21 4.57 18.74
C GLY A 9 -6.31 4.31 17.51
N GLY A 10 -6.66 3.33 16.68
CA GLY A 10 -5.97 3.05 15.42
C GLY A 10 -6.18 4.14 14.38
N SER A 11 -5.18 4.34 13.51
CA SER A 11 -5.20 5.36 12.44
C SER A 11 -5.42 4.79 11.04
N SER A 12 -5.09 3.52 10.88
CA SER A 12 -5.01 2.84 9.59
C SER A 12 -5.37 1.37 9.73
N ILE A 13 -5.62 0.71 8.61
CA ILE A 13 -5.60 -0.75 8.53
C ILE A 13 -4.38 -1.20 7.74
N LYS A 14 -3.56 -2.07 8.34
CA LYS A 14 -2.56 -2.83 7.62
C LYS A 14 -3.21 -4.05 7.00
N TYR A 15 -3.35 -4.07 5.69
CA TYR A 15 -3.95 -5.18 4.96
C TYR A 15 -2.85 -6.16 4.56
N PHE A 16 -2.80 -7.30 5.25
CA PHE A 16 -1.72 -8.28 5.13
C PHE A 16 -2.25 -9.70 5.40
N PRO A 17 -1.77 -10.73 4.68
CA PRO A 17 -0.86 -10.68 3.51
C PRO A 17 -1.59 -10.55 2.17
N MET A 18 -1.19 -9.59 1.32
CA MET A 18 -1.81 -9.37 0.01
C MET A 18 -1.35 -10.33 -1.10
N LYS A 19 -0.13 -10.89 -0.98
CA LYS A 19 0.51 -11.70 -2.04
C LYS A 19 0.51 -10.97 -3.40
N GLY A 20 0.93 -9.70 -3.39
CA GLY A 20 0.87 -8.82 -4.57
C GLY A 20 -0.57 -8.53 -4.96
N LEU A 21 -0.96 -8.94 -6.16
CA LEU A 21 -2.31 -8.74 -6.71
C LEU A 21 -3.21 -9.99 -6.63
N ALA A 22 -2.79 -11.05 -5.94
CA ALA A 22 -3.59 -12.28 -5.83
C ALA A 22 -4.96 -12.05 -5.19
N HIS A 23 -5.09 -11.04 -4.32
CA HIS A 23 -6.32 -10.66 -3.62
C HIS A 23 -6.84 -9.28 -4.09
N LYS A 24 -6.72 -8.97 -5.38
CA LYS A 24 -7.04 -7.64 -5.94
C LYS A 24 -8.47 -7.17 -5.64
N GLU A 25 -9.48 -8.03 -5.84
CA GLU A 25 -10.88 -7.68 -5.61
C GLU A 25 -11.16 -7.39 -4.13
N GLU A 26 -10.59 -8.19 -3.22
CA GLU A 26 -10.68 -7.95 -1.77
C GLU A 26 -10.01 -6.63 -1.38
N TYR A 27 -8.83 -6.35 -1.95
CA TYR A 27 -8.11 -5.11 -1.71
C TYR A 27 -8.89 -3.87 -2.19
N GLN A 28 -9.55 -3.94 -3.35
CA GLN A 28 -10.44 -2.88 -3.84
C GLN A 28 -11.60 -2.63 -2.87
N ALA A 29 -12.21 -3.69 -2.33
CA ALA A 29 -13.26 -3.55 -1.32
C ALA A 29 -12.74 -2.92 -0.02
N VAL A 30 -11.53 -3.26 0.43
CA VAL A 30 -10.87 -2.64 1.58
C VAL A 30 -10.59 -1.16 1.33
N ALA A 31 -10.07 -0.80 0.15
CA ALA A 31 -9.80 0.58 -0.22
C ALA A 31 -11.07 1.45 -0.25
N ALA A 32 -12.14 0.96 -0.87
CA ALA A 32 -13.44 1.65 -0.89
C ALA A 32 -13.99 1.85 0.52
N ALA A 33 -13.84 0.87 1.41
CA ALA A 33 -14.25 1.00 2.81
C ALA A 33 -13.41 2.05 3.57
N CYS A 34 -12.08 2.07 3.36
CA CYS A 34 -11.19 3.06 3.98
C CYS A 34 -11.55 4.48 3.56
N ALA A 35 -11.82 4.71 2.27
CA ALA A 35 -12.27 6.00 1.78
C ALA A 35 -13.64 6.39 2.38
N LYS A 36 -14.63 5.49 2.34
CA LYS A 36 -15.98 5.72 2.87
C LYS A 36 -15.99 6.12 4.35
N TYR A 37 -15.12 5.50 5.15
CA TYR A 37 -15.10 5.70 6.60
C TYR A 37 -14.00 6.66 7.07
N ASP A 38 -13.34 7.38 6.16
CA ASP A 38 -12.23 8.30 6.46
C ASP A 38 -11.14 7.64 7.32
N PHE A 39 -10.50 6.62 6.76
CA PHE A 39 -9.48 5.82 7.42
C PHE A 39 -8.31 5.54 6.47
N TYR A 40 -7.10 5.40 7.02
CA TYR A 40 -5.89 5.21 6.20
C TYR A 40 -5.68 3.73 5.87
N LEU A 41 -4.86 3.46 4.85
CA LEU A 41 -4.63 2.12 4.33
C LEU A 41 -3.13 1.83 4.16
N GLU A 42 -2.68 0.68 4.66
CA GLU A 42 -1.29 0.22 4.55
C GLU A 42 -1.24 -1.13 3.80
N PRO A 43 -1.21 -1.14 2.45
CA PRO A 43 -1.12 -2.39 1.69
C PRO A 43 0.23 -3.07 1.93
N THR A 44 0.22 -4.38 2.24
CA THR A 44 1.44 -5.11 2.60
C THR A 44 1.45 -6.56 2.08
N GLY A 45 2.60 -6.98 1.56
CA GLY A 45 2.93 -8.38 1.28
C GLY A 45 2.92 -8.71 -0.21
N GLY A 46 4.06 -9.16 -0.75
CA GLY A 46 4.24 -9.44 -2.17
C GLY A 46 4.23 -8.19 -3.07
N ILE A 47 4.50 -7.02 -2.51
CA ILE A 47 4.64 -5.78 -3.28
C ILE A 47 6.08 -5.67 -3.77
N ASP A 48 6.26 -5.37 -5.05
CA ASP A 48 7.55 -5.21 -5.74
C ASP A 48 7.49 -4.05 -6.75
N LEU A 49 8.57 -3.79 -7.47
CA LEU A 49 8.64 -2.68 -8.43
C LEU A 49 7.71 -2.86 -9.64
N GLU A 50 7.23 -4.08 -9.92
CA GLU A 50 6.40 -4.39 -11.08
C GLU A 50 4.93 -4.12 -10.79
N ASN A 51 4.48 -4.39 -9.56
CA ASN A 51 3.08 -4.24 -9.16
C ASN A 51 2.77 -3.01 -8.29
N PHE A 52 3.78 -2.28 -7.82
CA PHE A 52 3.60 -1.16 -6.88
C PHE A 52 2.66 -0.08 -7.41
N GLU A 53 2.86 0.39 -8.66
CA GLU A 53 2.04 1.48 -9.22
C GLU A 53 0.55 1.10 -9.27
N GLU A 54 0.23 -0.13 -9.68
CA GLU A 54 -1.15 -0.63 -9.74
C GLU A 54 -1.79 -0.72 -8.35
N ILE A 55 -1.07 -1.27 -7.37
CA ILE A 55 -1.56 -1.38 -5.99
C ILE A 55 -1.85 0.00 -5.41
N VAL A 56 -0.93 0.96 -5.54
CA VAL A 56 -1.14 2.31 -5.01
C VAL A 56 -2.26 3.02 -5.76
N GLN A 57 -2.35 2.87 -7.09
CA GLN A 57 -3.40 3.48 -7.91
C GLN A 57 -4.80 3.04 -7.47
N ILE A 58 -5.00 1.75 -7.13
CA ILE A 58 -6.29 1.26 -6.63
C ILE A 58 -6.76 2.04 -5.39
N ALA A 59 -5.86 2.31 -4.44
CA ALA A 59 -6.22 3.05 -3.23
C ALA A 59 -6.41 4.56 -3.48
N VAL A 60 -5.65 5.13 -4.41
CA VAL A 60 -5.82 6.52 -4.86
C VAL A 60 -7.17 6.70 -5.55
N ASP A 61 -7.49 5.85 -6.51
CA ASP A 61 -8.75 5.89 -7.28
C ASP A 61 -9.97 5.69 -6.37
N ALA A 62 -9.84 4.86 -5.33
CA ALA A 62 -10.88 4.68 -4.32
C ALA A 62 -11.10 5.93 -3.43
N GLY A 63 -10.19 6.89 -3.42
CA GLY A 63 -10.27 8.11 -2.62
C GLY A 63 -9.71 7.97 -1.20
N VAL A 64 -8.77 7.05 -0.95
CA VAL A 64 -8.13 6.90 0.37
C VAL A 64 -7.19 8.09 0.64
N LYS A 65 -7.41 8.81 1.75
CA LYS A 65 -6.68 10.07 2.04
C LYS A 65 -5.19 9.90 2.36
N LYS A 66 -4.79 8.79 2.97
CA LYS A 66 -3.38 8.47 3.24
C LYS A 66 -3.13 6.98 3.03
N ILE A 67 -2.09 6.70 2.27
CA ILE A 67 -1.72 5.35 1.84
C ILE A 67 -0.25 5.14 2.23
N ILE A 68 0.06 4.04 2.91
CA ILE A 68 1.42 3.70 3.36
C ILE A 68 1.77 2.31 2.79
N PRO A 69 2.25 2.21 1.54
CA PRO A 69 2.58 0.93 0.95
C PRO A 69 3.86 0.35 1.56
N HIS A 70 3.80 -0.90 2.01
CA HIS A 70 4.93 -1.58 2.62
C HIS A 70 5.63 -2.48 1.60
N VAL A 71 6.83 -2.06 1.16
CA VAL A 71 7.71 -2.81 0.27
C VAL A 71 8.90 -3.30 1.08
N TYR A 72 9.08 -4.63 1.17
CA TYR A 72 10.06 -5.25 2.05
C TYR A 72 11.12 -6.04 1.26
N SER A 73 11.05 -7.37 1.28
CA SER A 73 12.08 -8.26 0.73
C SER A 73 12.37 -8.02 -0.75
N SER A 74 11.41 -7.54 -1.54
CA SER A 74 11.56 -7.25 -2.96
C SER A 74 12.59 -6.16 -3.26
N ILE A 75 12.87 -5.26 -2.31
CA ILE A 75 13.83 -4.15 -2.45
C ILE A 75 15.07 -4.29 -1.55
N ILE A 76 15.23 -5.45 -0.89
CA ILE A 76 16.38 -5.73 -0.01
C ILE A 76 17.44 -6.50 -0.79
N ASP A 77 18.67 -6.00 -0.75
CA ASP A 77 19.86 -6.67 -1.24
C ASP A 77 20.15 -7.91 -0.36
N GLN A 78 20.27 -9.08 -0.99
CA GLN A 78 20.38 -10.34 -0.27
C GLN A 78 21.78 -10.59 0.31
N GLU A 79 22.81 -9.91 -0.19
CA GLU A 79 24.18 -10.06 0.30
C GLU A 79 24.42 -9.19 1.54
N THR A 80 23.89 -7.96 1.52
CA THR A 80 24.11 -6.96 2.58
C THR A 80 22.98 -6.90 3.61
N GLY A 81 21.75 -7.25 3.22
CA GLY A 81 20.54 -7.07 4.04
C GLY A 81 19.97 -5.65 4.01
N ASP A 82 20.60 -4.73 3.28
CA ASP A 82 20.15 -3.34 3.18
C ASP A 82 19.03 -3.17 2.16
N THR A 83 18.14 -2.21 2.43
CA THR A 83 17.19 -1.75 1.42
C THR A 83 17.94 -0.97 0.35
N ARG A 84 17.77 -1.35 -0.92
CA ARG A 84 18.41 -0.68 -2.06
C ARG A 84 17.83 0.73 -2.22
N THR A 85 18.69 1.73 -2.09
CA THR A 85 18.29 3.14 -2.19
C THR A 85 17.79 3.53 -3.58
N GLU A 86 18.31 2.90 -4.64
CA GLU A 86 17.83 3.11 -6.02
C GLU A 86 16.39 2.61 -6.22
N ASP A 87 16.02 1.50 -5.58
CA ASP A 87 14.65 1.00 -5.59
C ASP A 87 13.72 1.98 -4.85
N VAL A 88 14.16 2.55 -3.73
CA VAL A 88 13.40 3.59 -3.01
C VAL A 88 13.17 4.85 -3.87
N LYS A 89 14.18 5.30 -4.63
CA LYS A 89 14.03 6.41 -5.60
C LYS A 89 13.02 6.08 -6.70
N THR A 90 13.02 4.83 -7.17
CA THR A 90 12.08 4.33 -8.17
C THR A 90 10.65 4.35 -7.62
N LEU A 91 10.43 3.82 -6.42
CA LEU A 91 9.15 3.87 -5.72
C LEU A 91 8.65 5.30 -5.49
N LEU A 92 9.53 6.24 -5.11
CA LEU A 92 9.18 7.65 -4.97
C LEU A 92 8.72 8.27 -6.29
N THR A 93 9.36 7.90 -7.40
CA THR A 93 8.97 8.37 -8.74
C THR A 93 7.59 7.82 -9.12
N MET A 94 7.34 6.54 -8.88
CA MET A 94 6.03 5.92 -9.07
C MET A 94 4.94 6.60 -8.23
N MET A 95 5.18 6.84 -6.93
CA MET A 95 4.23 7.54 -6.06
C MET A 95 3.86 8.94 -6.58
N LYS A 96 4.85 9.73 -6.99
CA LYS A 96 4.60 11.06 -7.57
C LYS A 96 3.76 10.98 -8.84
N LYS A 97 4.02 9.98 -9.69
CA LYS A 97 3.25 9.75 -10.91
C LYS A 97 1.80 9.37 -10.60
N THR A 98 1.56 8.46 -9.65
CA THR A 98 0.22 8.00 -9.26
C THR A 98 -0.65 9.13 -8.69
N LEU A 99 -0.05 10.08 -7.93
CA LEU A 99 -0.78 11.19 -7.32
C LEU A 99 -1.09 12.36 -8.28
N ASN A 100 -0.43 12.42 -9.43
CA ASN A 100 -0.57 13.52 -10.40
C ASN A 100 -1.38 13.12 -11.65
N LYS A 101 -1.99 11.93 -11.65
CA LYS A 101 -2.96 11.52 -12.68
C LYS A 101 -4.36 12.01 -12.31
#